data_AF-A0A965TWC2-F1
#
_entry.id   AF-A0A965TWC2-F1
#
_cell.length_a   1.000
_cell.length_b   1.000
_cell.length_c   1.000
_cell.angle_alpha   90.00
_cell.angle_beta   90.00
_cell.angle_gamma   90.00
#
_symmetry.space_group_name_H-M   'P 1'
#
loop_
_entity.id
_entity.type
_entity.pdbx_description
1 polymer ?
#
loop_
_entity_poly.entity_id
_entity_poly.type
_entity_poly.pdbx_seq_one_letter_code
_entity_poly.pdbx_strand_id
1 'polypeptide(L)'
;NSLLDKAEDPEKMIKLMMSEMEDTLIELKSSCATIIAAQKKIDRQISEAEPAIDRWIERAKLALSKNREDLAREALVMKNQTIQKVEKLRSDFKDKQTMIDSCKENIRKVEEKLSSVRVKYQNLSKNEVRPERKENSRQENDFDYRFNQMDEKLDKMGSTSQNSHLDKEFSDLEEMDEIDAELEALRKNEGKGKSQK
;
A
#
# COMPACT_ATOMS: atom_id res chain seq x y z
N ASN A 1 -17.68 40.17 -5.07
CA ASN A 1 -16.97 40.39 -6.35
C ASN A 1 -15.57 40.94 -6.14
N SER A 2 -14.68 40.13 -5.54
CA SER A 2 -13.25 40.47 -5.31
C SER A 2 -12.30 39.45 -5.96
N LEU A 3 -12.83 38.46 -6.69
CA LEU A 3 -12.06 37.47 -7.44
C LEU A 3 -11.63 37.97 -8.84
N LEU A 4 -12.13 39.13 -9.28
CA LEU A 4 -11.90 39.63 -10.65
C LEU A 4 -10.69 40.56 -10.82
N ASP A 5 -10.08 41.07 -9.74
CA ASP A 5 -8.91 41.97 -9.82
C ASP A 5 -7.56 41.24 -9.65
N LYS A 6 -7.57 39.90 -9.62
CA LYS A 6 -6.35 39.07 -9.51
C LYS A 6 -5.99 38.31 -10.78
N ALA A 7 -6.53 38.71 -11.94
CA ALA A 7 -6.01 38.31 -13.24
C ALA A 7 -4.77 39.14 -13.63
N GLU A 8 -3.84 39.35 -12.69
CA GLU A 8 -2.54 39.90 -13.01
C GLU A 8 -1.65 38.76 -13.51
N ASP A 9 -1.66 38.62 -14.84
CA ASP A 9 -0.64 37.93 -15.63
C ASP A 9 -0.81 36.38 -15.72
N PRO A 10 -1.26 35.83 -16.86
CA PRO A 10 -1.43 34.39 -17.06
C PRO A 10 -0.13 33.61 -16.84
N GLU A 11 1.02 34.24 -16.95
CA GLU A 11 2.31 33.63 -16.66
C GLU A 11 2.49 33.31 -15.16
N LYS A 12 2.13 34.25 -14.28
CA LYS A 12 2.26 34.08 -12.82
C LYS A 12 1.34 33.00 -12.29
N MET A 13 0.13 32.92 -12.83
CA MET A 13 -0.86 31.93 -12.41
C MET A 13 -0.41 30.49 -12.70
N ILE A 14 0.35 30.27 -13.78
CA ILE A 14 0.90 28.96 -14.14
C ILE A 14 2.04 28.56 -13.21
N LYS A 15 2.91 29.52 -12.88
CA LYS A 15 3.97 29.31 -11.91
C LYS A 15 3.39 28.88 -10.56
N LEU A 16 2.28 29.51 -10.13
CA LEU A 16 1.57 29.13 -8.91
C LEU A 16 1.04 27.68 -8.97
N MET A 17 0.33 27.29 -10.04
CA MET A 17 -0.14 25.91 -10.21
C MET A 17 1.00 24.88 -10.24
N MET A 18 2.12 25.22 -10.88
CA MET A 18 3.28 24.34 -10.93
C MET A 18 3.86 24.12 -9.53
N SER A 19 3.99 25.18 -8.73
CA SER A 19 4.43 25.09 -7.33
C SER A 19 3.51 24.19 -6.52
N GLU A 20 2.19 24.39 -6.61
CA GLU A 20 1.21 23.56 -5.88
C GLU A 20 1.27 22.07 -6.29
N MET A 21 1.49 21.77 -7.58
CA MET A 21 1.71 20.38 -8.04
C MET A 21 3.02 19.79 -7.52
N GLU A 22 4.08 20.60 -7.43
CA GLU A 22 5.37 20.19 -6.88
C GLU A 22 5.24 19.88 -5.39
N ASP A 23 4.52 20.71 -4.63
CA ASP A 23 4.24 20.48 -3.20
C ASP A 23 3.41 19.21 -2.99
N THR A 24 2.33 19.02 -3.77
CA THR A 24 1.51 17.79 -3.74
C THR A 24 2.34 16.53 -4.03
N LEU A 25 3.28 16.64 -4.97
CA LEU A 25 4.16 15.54 -5.34
C LEU A 25 5.12 15.17 -4.21
N ILE A 26 5.63 16.16 -3.46
CA ILE A 26 6.48 15.95 -2.29
C ILE A 26 5.67 15.25 -1.18
N GLU A 27 4.45 15.71 -0.91
CA GLU A 27 3.55 15.10 0.08
C GLU A 27 3.24 13.64 -0.26
N LEU A 28 2.88 13.36 -1.52
CA LEU A 28 2.66 12.00 -2.00
C LEU A 28 3.87 11.10 -1.81
N LYS A 29 5.06 11.58 -2.18
CA LYS A 29 6.32 10.83 -2.05
C LYS A 29 6.63 10.53 -0.58
N SER A 30 6.38 11.48 0.32
CA SER A 30 6.54 11.30 1.78
C SER A 30 5.56 10.26 2.33
N SER A 31 4.29 10.33 1.93
CA SER A 31 3.28 9.33 2.30
C SER A 31 3.65 7.94 1.78
N CYS A 32 4.08 7.83 0.52
CA CYS A 32 4.58 6.60 -0.08
C CYS A 32 5.75 6.00 0.73
N ALA A 33 6.73 6.84 1.09
CA ALA A 33 7.88 6.43 1.87
C ALA A 33 7.49 5.88 3.24
N THR A 34 6.47 6.47 3.86
CA THR A 34 5.92 5.99 5.15
C THR A 34 5.27 4.61 5.01
N ILE A 35 4.50 4.39 3.94
CA ILE A 35 3.88 3.07 3.67
C ILE A 35 4.95 2.02 3.36
N ILE A 36 5.98 2.36 2.58
CA ILE A 36 7.13 1.49 2.29
C ILE A 36 7.88 1.13 3.58
N ALA A 37 8.08 2.10 4.48
CA ALA A 37 8.72 1.84 5.77
C ALA A 37 7.87 0.89 6.63
N ALA A 38 6.54 1.08 6.65
CA ALA A 38 5.62 0.18 7.35
C ALA A 38 5.65 -1.23 6.75
N GLN A 39 5.65 -1.37 5.42
CA GLN A 39 5.77 -2.66 4.75
C GLN A 39 7.08 -3.37 5.12
N LYS A 40 8.23 -2.66 5.08
CA LYS A 40 9.53 -3.23 5.50
C LYS A 40 9.55 -3.67 6.96
N LYS A 41 8.81 -2.98 7.83
CA LYS A 41 8.67 -3.39 9.23
C LYS A 41 7.91 -4.71 9.33
N ILE A 42 6.81 -4.86 8.59
CA ILE A 42 6.04 -6.11 8.52
C ILE A 42 6.89 -7.25 7.97
N ASP A 43 7.64 -7.01 6.90
CA ASP A 43 8.56 -7.98 6.28
C ASP A 43 9.61 -8.53 7.27
N ARG A 44 10.19 -7.64 8.08
CA ARG A 44 11.10 -8.03 9.17
C ARG A 44 10.39 -8.88 10.22
N GLN A 45 9.18 -8.51 10.62
CA GLN A 45 8.40 -9.29 11.58
C GLN A 45 8.07 -10.69 11.06
N ILE A 46 7.77 -10.82 9.76
CA ILE A 46 7.59 -12.13 9.10
C ILE A 46 8.88 -12.93 9.16
N SER A 47 9.99 -12.33 8.72
CA SER A 47 11.32 -12.96 8.69
C SER A 47 11.81 -13.41 10.09
N GLU A 48 11.41 -12.71 11.15
CA GLU A 48 11.73 -13.08 12.54
C GLU A 48 10.80 -14.18 13.08
N ALA A 49 9.54 -14.20 12.65
CA ALA A 49 8.52 -15.14 13.13
C ALA A 49 8.56 -16.49 12.41
N GLU A 50 8.90 -16.54 11.12
CA GLU A 50 8.97 -17.78 10.34
C GLU A 50 9.91 -18.83 10.96
N PRO A 51 11.15 -18.50 11.38
CA PRO A 51 12.02 -19.47 12.04
C PRO A 51 11.48 -19.96 13.39
N ALA A 52 10.52 -19.27 14.00
CA ALA A 52 9.90 -19.74 15.24
C ALA A 52 9.00 -20.96 15.00
N ILE A 53 8.39 -21.08 13.82
CA ILE A 53 7.56 -22.23 13.42
C ILE A 53 8.43 -23.50 13.43
N ASP A 54 9.60 -23.46 12.78
CA ASP A 54 10.55 -24.58 12.75
C ASP A 54 11.02 -24.95 14.15
N ARG A 55 11.31 -23.95 14.99
CA ARG A 55 11.69 -24.18 16.39
C ARG A 55 10.60 -24.90 17.19
N TRP A 56 9.33 -24.58 16.95
CA TRP A 56 8.21 -25.26 17.61
C TRP A 56 8.05 -26.70 17.13
N ILE A 57 8.26 -26.94 15.83
CA ILE A 57 8.28 -28.30 15.26
C ILE A 57 9.38 -29.14 15.90
N GLU A 58 10.61 -28.62 16.00
CA GLU A 58 11.73 -29.33 16.63
C GLU A 58 11.50 -29.58 18.12
N ARG A 59 10.86 -28.64 18.83
CA ARG A 59 10.45 -28.82 20.23
C ARG A 59 9.39 -29.92 20.38
N ALA A 60 8.41 -29.97 19.48
CA ALA A 60 7.39 -31.02 19.47
C ALA A 60 8.02 -32.40 19.25
N LYS A 61 8.93 -32.54 18.27
CA LYS A 61 9.69 -33.79 18.03
C LYS A 61 10.51 -34.22 19.24
N LEU A 62 11.20 -33.30 19.89
CA LEU A 62 11.98 -33.58 21.10
C LEU A 62 11.10 -34.02 22.29
N ALA A 63 9.90 -33.46 22.41
CA ALA A 63 8.94 -33.86 23.43
C ALA A 63 8.41 -35.28 23.18
N LEU A 64 8.10 -35.62 21.93
CA LEU A 64 7.70 -36.96 21.51
C LEU A 64 8.81 -37.99 21.74
N SER A 65 10.07 -37.66 21.45
CA SER A 65 11.20 -38.56 21.69
C SER A 65 11.40 -38.90 23.18
N LYS A 66 10.84 -38.07 24.08
CA LYS A 66 10.87 -38.25 25.54
C LYS A 66 9.54 -38.77 26.09
N ASN A 67 8.62 -39.22 25.23
CA ASN A 67 7.26 -39.67 25.59
C ASN A 67 6.46 -38.63 26.40
N ARG A 68 6.70 -37.33 26.17
CA ARG A 68 5.94 -36.22 26.78
C ARG A 68 4.98 -35.63 25.76
N GLU A 69 3.87 -36.34 25.55
CA GLU A 69 2.84 -35.96 24.57
C GLU A 69 2.13 -34.65 24.92
N ASP A 70 2.00 -34.34 26.21
CA ASP A 70 1.48 -33.08 26.74
C ASP A 70 2.28 -31.87 26.21
N LEU A 71 3.59 -31.89 26.37
CA LEU A 71 4.48 -30.84 25.88
C LEU A 71 4.57 -30.80 24.36
N ALA A 72 4.41 -31.94 23.68
CA ALA A 72 4.37 -31.99 22.23
C ALA A 72 3.11 -31.28 21.70
N ARG A 73 1.95 -31.50 22.33
CA ARG A 73 0.70 -30.81 22.01
C ARG A 73 0.82 -29.31 22.23
N GLU A 74 1.36 -28.89 23.37
CA GLU A 74 1.57 -27.46 23.64
C GLU A 74 2.49 -26.80 22.59
N ALA A 75 3.58 -27.48 22.21
CA ALA A 75 4.47 -26.97 21.17
C ALA A 75 3.78 -26.82 19.80
N LEU A 76 2.88 -27.75 19.45
CA LEU A 76 2.09 -27.66 18.22
C LEU A 76 1.03 -26.55 18.27
N VAL A 77 0.40 -26.32 19.42
CA VAL A 77 -0.50 -25.17 19.60
C VAL A 77 0.26 -23.86 19.39
N MET A 78 1.45 -23.73 19.97
CA MET A 78 2.29 -22.54 19.79
C MET A 78 2.77 -22.37 18.34
N LYS A 79 3.05 -23.48 17.64
CA LYS A 79 3.36 -23.48 16.21
C LYS A 79 2.19 -22.90 15.40
N ASN A 80 0.97 -23.40 15.63
CA ASN A 80 -0.21 -22.95 14.89
C ASN A 80 -0.49 -21.47 15.16
N GLN A 81 -0.46 -21.02 16.41
CA GLN A 81 -0.56 -19.58 16.73
C GLN A 81 0.50 -18.73 16.02
N THR A 82 1.71 -19.26 15.85
CA THR A 82 2.78 -18.57 15.11
C THR A 82 2.49 -18.53 13.62
N ILE A 83 1.97 -19.60 13.03
CA ILE A 83 1.53 -19.65 11.62
C ILE A 83 0.46 -18.61 11.36
N GLN A 84 -0.61 -18.61 12.16
CA GLN A 84 -1.73 -17.66 12.04
C GLN A 84 -1.24 -16.21 12.10
N LYS A 85 -0.30 -15.93 13.02
CA LYS A 85 0.34 -14.61 13.12
C LYS A 85 1.12 -14.25 11.86
N VAL A 86 1.90 -15.19 11.31
CA VAL A 86 2.66 -14.97 10.06
C VAL A 86 1.71 -14.75 8.88
N GLU A 87 0.62 -15.50 8.78
CA GLU A 87 -0.38 -15.35 7.73
C GLU A 87 -1.08 -13.99 7.80
N LYS A 88 -1.47 -13.56 8.99
CA LYS A 88 -1.99 -12.20 9.21
C LYS A 88 -0.99 -11.12 8.78
N LEU A 89 0.28 -11.26 9.17
CA LEU A 89 1.33 -10.32 8.75
C LEU A 89 1.53 -10.34 7.23
N ARG A 90 1.45 -11.52 6.59
CA ARG A 90 1.53 -11.66 5.12
C ARG A 90 0.32 -11.01 4.43
N SER A 91 -0.87 -11.11 5.01
CA SER A 91 -2.05 -10.38 4.52
C SER A 91 -1.84 -8.87 4.62
N ASP A 92 -1.44 -8.37 5.79
CA ASP A 92 -1.14 -6.96 6.00
C ASP A 92 -0.05 -6.47 5.03
N PHE A 93 0.97 -7.29 4.75
CA PHE A 93 2.02 -6.99 3.77
C PHE A 93 1.44 -6.82 2.35
N LYS A 94 0.52 -7.70 1.92
CA LYS A 94 -0.16 -7.59 0.62
C LYS A 94 -1.03 -6.34 0.54
N ASP A 95 -1.71 -5.97 1.61
CA ASP A 95 -2.49 -4.73 1.68
C ASP A 95 -1.58 -3.51 1.52
N LYS A 96 -0.44 -3.48 2.23
CA LYS A 96 0.55 -2.40 2.07
C LYS A 96 1.15 -2.37 0.66
N GLN A 97 1.42 -3.52 0.06
CA GLN A 97 1.88 -3.60 -1.33
C GLN A 97 0.88 -2.92 -2.28
N THR A 98 -0.40 -3.24 -2.13
CA THR A 98 -1.48 -2.64 -2.92
C THR A 98 -1.56 -1.12 -2.72
N MET A 99 -1.42 -0.65 -1.47
CA MET A 99 -1.35 0.79 -1.17
C MET A 99 -0.12 1.48 -1.80
N ILE A 100 1.05 0.83 -1.79
CA ILE A 100 2.27 1.35 -2.41
C ILE A 100 2.08 1.47 -3.92
N ASP A 101 1.50 0.47 -4.56
CA ASP A 101 1.29 0.49 -6.01
C ASP A 101 0.28 1.57 -6.42
N SER A 102 -0.80 1.76 -5.65
CA SER A 102 -1.72 2.89 -5.80
C SER A 102 -1.02 4.25 -5.62
N CYS A 103 -0.13 4.36 -4.63
CA CYS A 103 0.61 5.59 -4.37
C CYS A 103 1.60 5.93 -5.50
N LYS A 104 2.32 4.93 -6.03
CA LYS A 104 3.20 5.11 -7.21
C LYS A 104 2.42 5.57 -8.43
N GLU A 105 1.23 5.01 -8.65
CA GLU A 105 0.36 5.42 -9.74
C GLU A 105 -0.11 6.88 -9.59
N ASN A 106 -0.45 7.30 -8.37
CA ASN A 106 -0.82 8.69 -8.09
C ASN A 106 0.35 9.66 -8.30
N ILE A 107 1.57 9.28 -7.88
CA ILE A 107 2.80 10.04 -8.13
C ILE A 107 2.99 10.25 -9.63
N ARG A 108 2.89 9.18 -10.43
CA ARG A 108 3.03 9.24 -11.88
C ARG A 108 2.01 10.19 -12.53
N LYS A 109 0.74 10.13 -12.11
CA LYS A 109 -0.31 11.04 -12.61
C LYS A 109 -0.01 12.51 -12.31
N VAL A 110 0.53 12.81 -11.14
CA VAL A 110 0.92 14.18 -10.78
C VAL A 110 2.11 14.65 -11.62
N GLU A 111 3.13 13.81 -11.80
CA GLU A 111 4.31 14.13 -12.63
C GLU A 111 3.94 14.39 -14.10
N GLU A 112 3.07 13.55 -14.68
CA GLU A 112 2.57 13.73 -16.04
C GLU A 112 1.78 15.05 -16.19
N LYS A 113 0.91 15.37 -15.22
CA LYS A 113 0.17 16.65 -15.19
C LYS A 113 1.12 17.84 -15.09
N LEU A 114 2.13 17.76 -14.22
CA LEU A 114 3.11 18.81 -14.02
C LEU A 114 3.94 19.07 -15.28
N SER A 115 4.36 18.01 -15.98
CA SER A 115 5.00 18.11 -17.30
C SER A 115 4.11 18.83 -18.33
N SER A 116 2.82 18.49 -18.39
CA SER A 116 1.87 19.15 -19.31
C SER A 116 1.72 20.65 -19.02
N VAL A 117 1.75 21.05 -17.74
CA VAL A 117 1.67 22.46 -17.34
C VAL A 117 2.94 23.21 -17.71
N ARG A 118 4.11 22.59 -17.56
CA ARG A 118 5.41 23.15 -18.00
C ARG A 118 5.45 23.41 -19.51
N VAL A 119 4.92 22.49 -20.32
CA VAL A 119 4.85 22.69 -21.78
C VAL A 119 3.90 23.85 -22.14
N LYS A 120 2.74 23.93 -21.49
CA LYS A 120 1.79 25.05 -21.68
C LYS A 120 2.42 26.39 -21.28
N TYR A 121 3.20 26.41 -20.20
CA TYR A 121 3.95 27.58 -19.75
C TYR A 121 4.95 28.07 -20.83
N GLN A 122 5.79 27.17 -21.36
CA GLN A 122 6.79 27.51 -22.38
C GLN A 122 6.17 28.03 -23.68
N ASN A 123 4.96 27.58 -24.03
CA ASN A 123 4.28 28.04 -25.24
C ASN A 123 3.65 29.43 -25.07
N LEU A 124 3.17 29.76 -23.88
CA LEU A 124 2.63 31.09 -23.57
C LEU A 124 3.73 32.15 -23.54
N SER A 125 4.85 31.85 -22.87
CA SER A 125 5.98 32.80 -22.80
C SER A 125 6.63 33.09 -24.16
N LYS A 126 6.57 32.16 -25.12
CA LYS A 126 7.03 32.38 -26.51
C LYS A 126 6.07 33.24 -27.34
N ASN A 127 4.77 33.20 -27.06
CA ASN A 127 3.76 33.93 -27.82
C ASN A 127 3.65 35.42 -27.41
N GLU A 128 4.07 35.80 -26.20
CA GLU A 128 4.08 37.20 -25.76
C GLU A 128 5.06 38.09 -26.54
N VAL A 129 6.07 37.51 -27.20
CA VAL A 129 7.08 38.25 -27.96
C VAL A 129 6.56 38.74 -29.33
N ARG A 130 5.33 38.39 -29.73
CA ARG A 130 4.76 38.74 -31.04
C ARG A 130 3.73 39.90 -30.91
N PRO A 131 4.05 41.12 -31.37
CA PRO A 131 3.20 42.28 -31.14
C PRO A 131 2.17 42.41 -32.26
N GLU A 132 1.07 41.65 -32.24
CA GLU A 132 -0.17 41.98 -32.97
C GLU A 132 -1.27 40.94 -32.71
N ARG A 133 -2.23 41.26 -31.82
CA ARG A 133 -3.67 41.39 -32.14
C ARG A 133 -4.52 41.52 -30.86
N LYS A 134 -5.39 42.52 -30.91
CA LYS A 134 -6.40 42.90 -29.92
C LYS A 134 -7.59 41.93 -29.99
N GLU A 135 -7.80 41.11 -28.96
CA GLU A 135 -9.08 40.45 -28.57
C GLU A 135 -8.85 39.62 -27.28
N ASN A 136 -8.53 40.32 -26.19
CA ASN A 136 -8.20 39.82 -24.85
C ASN A 136 -9.44 39.30 -24.08
N SER A 137 -10.47 38.80 -24.77
CA SER A 137 -11.82 38.64 -24.20
C SER A 137 -12.19 37.21 -23.77
N ARG A 138 -11.28 36.22 -23.85
CA ARG A 138 -11.50 34.83 -23.38
C ARG A 138 -10.28 34.09 -22.80
N GLN A 139 -9.06 34.55 -23.06
CA GLN A 139 -7.79 33.84 -22.74
C GLN A 139 -7.54 33.60 -21.24
N GLU A 140 -8.31 34.28 -20.40
CA GLU A 140 -8.10 34.38 -18.96
C GLU A 140 -9.31 33.83 -18.17
N ASN A 141 -10.51 33.72 -18.76
CA ASN A 141 -11.64 32.91 -18.25
C ASN A 141 -11.38 31.38 -18.29
N ASP A 142 -10.15 31.02 -18.64
CA ASP A 142 -9.70 29.82 -19.34
C ASP A 142 -8.56 29.17 -18.56
N PHE A 143 -7.81 30.01 -17.84
CA PHE A 143 -7.19 29.58 -16.61
C PHE A 143 -8.21 29.07 -15.58
N ASP A 144 -9.40 29.66 -15.53
CA ASP A 144 -10.48 29.24 -14.63
C ASP A 144 -11.03 27.84 -14.88
N TYR A 145 -10.68 27.16 -15.97
CA TYR A 145 -10.88 25.72 -16.09
C TYR A 145 -9.67 24.90 -15.64
N ARG A 146 -8.44 25.42 -15.78
CA ARG A 146 -7.15 24.74 -15.45
C ARG A 146 -7.10 24.18 -14.05
N PHE A 147 -7.90 24.79 -13.22
CA PHE A 147 -7.82 24.70 -11.81
C PHE A 147 -9.03 23.94 -11.24
N ASN A 148 -10.22 24.12 -11.83
CA ASN A 148 -11.45 23.35 -11.56
C ASN A 148 -11.37 21.85 -11.94
N GLN A 149 -10.17 21.36 -12.27
CA GLN A 149 -9.83 20.00 -12.70
C GLN A 149 -8.55 19.47 -12.05
N MET A 150 -7.69 20.39 -11.59
CA MET A 150 -6.81 20.17 -10.44
C MET A 150 -7.63 19.88 -9.16
N ASP A 151 -8.94 20.05 -9.27
CA ASP A 151 -10.07 19.85 -8.36
C ASP A 151 -10.51 18.37 -8.25
N GLU A 152 -10.78 17.67 -9.36
CA GLU A 152 -11.03 16.20 -9.30
C GLU A 152 -9.74 15.40 -8.95
N LYS A 153 -8.62 16.10 -8.93
CA LYS A 153 -7.23 15.60 -8.97
C LYS A 153 -6.80 14.89 -7.70
N LEU A 154 -7.52 15.08 -6.62
CA LEU A 154 -7.15 14.57 -5.31
C LEU A 154 -8.34 13.89 -4.63
N ASP A 155 -9.55 14.07 -5.17
CA ASP A 155 -10.79 13.41 -4.72
C ASP A 155 -10.79 11.88 -4.87
N LYS A 156 -9.93 11.34 -5.74
CA LYS A 156 -9.64 9.89 -5.82
C LYS A 156 -8.40 9.45 -5.06
N MET A 157 -7.66 10.38 -4.45
CA MET A 157 -6.46 10.06 -3.70
C MET A 157 -6.78 9.34 -2.37
N GLY A 158 -8.06 9.28 -1.93
CA GLY A 158 -8.44 8.80 -0.59
C GLY A 158 -9.69 7.92 -0.41
N SER A 159 -10.47 7.55 -1.43
CA SER A 159 -11.78 6.89 -1.20
C SER A 159 -11.70 5.35 -1.06
N THR A 160 -11.26 4.93 0.13
CA THR A 160 -11.87 3.93 1.03
C THR A 160 -12.08 2.48 0.55
N SER A 161 -11.03 1.69 0.75
CA SER A 161 -11.03 0.26 1.08
C SER A 161 -12.21 -0.15 2.00
N GLN A 162 -13.26 -0.78 1.45
CA GLN A 162 -14.37 -1.37 2.20
C GLN A 162 -14.63 -2.77 1.66
N ASN A 163 -13.86 -3.76 2.12
CA ASN A 163 -14.12 -5.20 1.86
C ASN A 163 -13.56 -6.08 2.98
N SER A 164 -13.55 -5.63 4.24
CA SER A 164 -12.81 -6.32 5.33
C SER A 164 -13.67 -6.96 6.43
N HIS A 165 -14.99 -7.08 6.26
CA HIS A 165 -15.86 -7.60 7.32
C HIS A 165 -16.35 -9.04 7.10
N LEU A 166 -16.61 -9.45 5.86
CA LEU A 166 -17.15 -10.80 5.56
C LEU A 166 -16.04 -11.88 5.52
N ASP A 167 -14.82 -11.57 5.09
CA ASP A 167 -13.73 -12.55 5.00
C ASP A 167 -13.19 -12.99 6.37
N LYS A 168 -13.40 -12.19 7.43
CA LYS A 168 -12.95 -12.52 8.79
C LYS A 168 -13.84 -13.56 9.46
N GLU A 169 -15.11 -13.62 9.09
CA GLU A 169 -16.09 -14.50 9.74
C GLU A 169 -15.99 -15.95 9.24
N PHE A 170 -15.39 -16.18 8.06
CA PHE A 170 -15.12 -17.51 7.52
C PHE A 170 -13.74 -18.06 7.92
N SER A 171 -12.73 -17.19 8.07
CA SER A 171 -11.37 -17.60 8.47
C SER A 171 -11.34 -18.25 9.86
N ASP A 172 -12.18 -17.79 10.79
CA ASP A 172 -12.24 -18.33 12.15
C ASP A 172 -12.88 -19.73 12.21
N LEU A 173 -13.66 -20.12 11.20
CA LEU A 173 -14.30 -21.44 11.11
C LEU A 173 -13.38 -22.49 10.46
N GLU A 174 -12.57 -22.09 9.47
CA GLU A 174 -11.63 -23.00 8.79
C GLU A 174 -10.42 -23.36 9.67
N GLU A 175 -10.04 -22.47 10.58
CA GLU A 175 -8.87 -22.63 11.46
C GLU A 175 -9.03 -23.73 12.53
N MET A 176 -10.27 -24.08 12.90
CA MET A 176 -10.53 -25.14 13.88
C MET A 176 -10.37 -26.55 13.29
N ASP A 177 -10.69 -26.74 12.01
CA ASP A 177 -10.68 -28.05 11.35
C ASP A 177 -9.27 -28.47 10.88
N GLU A 178 -8.39 -27.51 10.57
CA GLU A 178 -7.01 -27.79 10.13
C GLU A 178 -6.10 -28.35 11.24
N ILE A 179 -6.33 -27.96 12.50
CA ILE A 179 -5.49 -28.38 13.64
C ILE A 179 -5.61 -29.88 13.90
N ASP A 180 -6.82 -30.43 13.78
CA ASP A 180 -7.07 -31.86 13.99
C ASP A 180 -6.50 -32.72 12.85
N ALA A 181 -6.56 -32.22 11.61
CA ALA A 181 -6.01 -32.91 10.45
C ALA A 181 -4.46 -33.00 10.49
N GLU A 182 -3.77 -31.95 10.95
CA GLU A 182 -2.31 -31.91 10.97
C GLU A 182 -1.71 -32.85 12.05
N LEU A 183 -2.43 -33.07 13.16
CA LEU A 183 -2.06 -34.03 14.22
C LEU A 183 -2.07 -35.48 13.73
N GLU A 184 -3.06 -35.86 12.91
CA GLU A 184 -3.13 -37.21 12.33
C GLU A 184 -2.01 -37.47 11.31
N ALA A 185 -1.69 -36.46 10.50
CA ALA A 185 -0.63 -36.55 9.50
C ALA A 185 0.75 -36.79 10.14
N LEU A 186 1.07 -36.10 11.24
CA LEU A 186 2.34 -36.28 11.96
C LEU A 186 2.45 -37.65 12.63
N ARG A 187 1.36 -38.15 13.23
CA ARG A 187 1.33 -39.51 13.81
C ARG A 187 1.61 -40.59 12.76
N LYS A 188 1.02 -40.45 11.57
CA LYS A 188 1.20 -41.40 10.46
C LYS A 188 2.64 -41.42 9.94
N ASN A 189 3.35 -40.29 10.05
CA ASN A 189 4.73 -40.17 9.61
C ASN A 189 5.71 -40.79 10.64
N GLU A 190 5.49 -40.60 11.95
CA GLU A 190 6.34 -41.23 12.99
C GLU A 190 6.04 -42.72 13.22
N GLY A 191 4.80 -43.18 12.97
CA GLY A 191 4.43 -44.60 13.05
C GLY A 191 5.09 -45.48 11.99
N LYS A 192 5.49 -44.91 10.84
CA LYS A 192 6.24 -45.62 9.79
C LYS A 192 7.74 -45.73 10.08
N GLY A 193 8.26 -44.96 11.05
CA GLY A 193 9.66 -45.02 11.47
C GLY A 193 9.98 -46.14 12.48
N LYS A 194 8.97 -46.80 13.07
CA LYS A 194 9.15 -47.81 14.12
C LYS A 194 8.95 -49.28 13.67
N SER A 195 8.74 -49.55 12.38
CA SER A 195 8.53 -50.92 11.84
C SER A 195 9.69 -51.47 10.98
N GLN A 196 10.88 -50.87 11.02
CA GLN A 196 12.08 -51.45 10.40
C GLN A 196 13.31 -51.32 11.30
N LYS A 197 13.36 -52.11 12.37
CA LYS A 197 14.54 -52.90 12.79
C LYS A 197 14.24 -53.67 14.08
#